data_AF-A0A1H1ZJ98-F1
#
_entry.id   AF-A0A1H1ZJ98-F1
#
_cell.length_a   1.000
_cell.length_b   1.000
_cell.length_c   1.000
_cell.angle_alpha   90.00
_cell.angle_beta   90.00
_cell.angle_gamma   90.00
#
_symmetry.space_group_name_H-M   'P 1'
#
loop_
_entity.id
_entity.type
_entity.pdbx_description
1 polymer ?
#
loop_
_entity_poly.entity_id
_entity_poly.type
_entity_poly.pdbx_seq_one_letter_code
_entity_poly.pdbx_strand_id
1 'polypeptide(L)'
;MTVQELQPREARHHTGAIVRSKRFATQFEVDGHVLTLGVDPGVRGGLYYLPSAPRWDDGTPVPREVAARLQTVIEEVERFWGHWPEFRAVL
;
A
#
# COMPACT_ATOMS: atom_id res chain seq x y z
N MET A 1 5.99 5.58 17.37
CA MET A 1 5.12 4.60 16.67
C MET A 1 4.65 5.26 15.39
N THR A 2 4.93 4.62 14.25
CA THR A 2 4.89 5.23 12.92
C THR A 2 3.55 4.98 12.19
N VAL A 3 2.73 4.08 12.73
CA VAL A 3 1.44 3.63 12.19
C VAL A 3 0.38 3.69 13.29
N GLN A 4 -0.83 4.11 12.94
CA GLN A 4 -2.01 4.16 13.79
C GLN A 4 -3.15 3.40 13.12
N GLU A 5 -3.76 2.45 13.82
CA GLU A 5 -4.99 1.81 13.35
C GLU A 5 -6.17 2.79 13.39
N LEU A 6 -6.95 2.85 12.31
CA LEU A 6 -8.19 3.63 12.25
C LEU A 6 -9.41 2.72 12.45
N GLN A 7 -9.42 1.58 11.78
CA GLN A 7 -10.43 0.53 11.88
C GLN A 7 -9.83 -0.81 11.43
N PRO A 8 -10.51 -1.96 11.62
CA PRO A 8 -9.97 -3.24 11.18
C PRO A 8 -9.57 -3.20 9.70
N ARG A 9 -8.31 -3.54 9.41
CA ARG A 9 -7.69 -3.52 8.07
C ARG A 9 -7.55 -2.13 7.44
N GLU A 10 -7.57 -1.08 8.25
CA GLU A 10 -7.27 0.28 7.81
C GLU A 10 -6.37 0.97 8.83
N ALA A 11 -5.24 1.46 8.36
CA ALA A 11 -4.27 2.14 9.20
C ALA A 11 -3.72 3.39 8.49
N ARG A 12 -3.39 4.39 9.29
CA ARG A 12 -2.72 5.61 8.88
C ARG A 12 -1.26 5.56 9.27
N HIS A 13 -0.40 5.78 8.30
CA HIS A 13 1.03 6.00 8.49
C HIS A 13 1.31 7.47 8.81
N HIS A 14 2.39 7.77 9.55
CA HIS A 14 2.73 9.13 9.99
C HIS A 14 2.93 10.13 8.84
N THR A 15 3.19 9.66 7.62
CA THR A 15 3.26 10.49 6.41
C THR A 15 1.89 11.00 5.95
N GLY A 16 0.80 10.62 6.63
CA GLY A 16 -0.57 10.92 6.22
C GLY A 16 -1.19 9.87 5.30
N ALA A 17 -0.40 8.90 4.82
CA ALA A 17 -0.88 7.83 3.94
C ALA A 17 -1.81 6.88 4.69
N ILE A 18 -2.91 6.49 4.05
CA ILE A 18 -3.86 5.50 4.57
C ILE A 18 -3.74 4.23 3.72
N VAL A 19 -3.57 3.09 4.39
CA VAL A 19 -3.53 1.78 3.76
C VAL A 19 -4.76 1.00 4.19
N ARG A 20 -5.48 0.44 3.21
CA ARG A 20 -6.65 -0.41 3.43
C ARG A 20 -6.42 -1.77 2.80
N SER A 21 -6.40 -2.81 3.62
CA SER A 21 -6.21 -4.19 3.16
C SER A 21 -7.55 -4.85 2.81
N LYS A 22 -7.65 -5.37 1.58
CA LYS A 22 -8.73 -6.26 1.12
C LYS A 22 -8.12 -7.58 0.67
N ARG A 23 -8.95 -8.61 0.48
CA ARG A 23 -8.48 -10.00 0.25
C ARG A 23 -7.51 -10.16 -0.93
N PHE A 24 -7.75 -9.45 -2.04
CA PHE A 24 -6.97 -9.58 -3.28
C PHE A 24 -6.41 -8.23 -3.76
N ALA A 25 -6.55 -7.19 -2.94
CA ALA A 25 -6.17 -5.85 -3.30
C ALA A 25 -5.91 -5.02 -2.04
N THR A 26 -4.98 -4.08 -2.15
CA THR A 26 -4.71 -3.10 -1.10
C THR A 26 -4.83 -1.71 -1.69
N GLN A 27 -5.56 -0.85 -0.99
CA GLN A 27 -5.70 0.54 -1.38
C GLN A 27 -4.70 1.38 -0.60
N PHE A 28 -4.02 2.26 -1.30
CA PHE A 28 -3.11 3.24 -0.76
C PHE A 28 -3.66 4.63 -1.08
N GLU A 29 -3.94 5.43 -0.06
CA GLU A 29 -4.50 6.77 -0.21
C GLU A 29 -3.56 7.84 0.37
N VAL A 30 -3.31 8.91 -0.39
CA VAL A 30 -2.58 10.11 0.04
C VAL A 30 -3.26 11.33 -0.56
N ASP A 31 -3.50 12.36 0.24
CA ASP A 31 -4.10 13.64 -0.20
C ASP A 31 -5.39 13.45 -1.04
N GLY A 32 -6.23 12.47 -0.64
CA GLY A 32 -7.48 12.14 -1.32
C GLY A 32 -7.34 11.35 -2.63
N HIS A 33 -6.11 11.07 -3.10
CA HIS A 33 -5.87 10.22 -4.26
C HIS A 33 -5.69 8.78 -3.83
N VAL A 34 -6.30 7.84 -4.56
CA VAL A 34 -6.28 6.41 -4.24
C VAL A 34 -5.54 5.65 -5.33
N LEU A 35 -4.66 4.73 -4.94
CA LEU A 35 -4.00 3.74 -5.77
C LEU A 35 -4.43 2.35 -5.29
N THR A 36 -5.02 1.54 -6.16
CA THR A 36 -5.33 0.15 -5.86
C THR A 36 -4.24 -0.78 -6.39
N LEU A 37 -3.59 -1.52 -5.50
CA LEU A 37 -2.57 -2.51 -5.81
C LEU A 37 -3.16 -3.92 -5.74
N GLY A 38 -2.82 -4.76 -6.73
CA GLY A 38 -3.14 -6.19 -6.68
C GLY A 38 -2.30 -6.91 -5.63
N VAL A 39 -2.92 -7.85 -4.91
CA VAL A 39 -2.27 -8.67 -3.89
C VAL A 39 -2.61 -10.14 -4.12
N ASP A 40 -1.61 -11.01 -4.11
CA ASP A 40 -1.79 -12.45 -4.00
C ASP A 40 -1.71 -12.88 -2.52
N PRO A 41 -2.85 -13.22 -1.87
CA PRO A 41 -2.91 -13.57 -0.45
C PRO A 41 -2.36 -14.97 -0.13
N GLY A 42 -2.00 -15.78 -1.13
CA GLY A 42 -1.49 -17.14 -0.92
C GLY A 42 -0.08 -17.19 -0.33
N VAL A 43 0.63 -16.06 -0.31
CA VAL A 43 1.99 -15.89 0.22
C VAL A 43 1.92 -15.32 1.64
N ARG A 44 2.90 -15.66 2.50
CA ARG A 44 2.95 -15.45 3.96
C ARG A 44 2.92 -13.96 4.40
N GLY A 45 1.82 -13.26 4.14
CA GLY A 45 1.66 -11.81 4.33
C GLY A 45 1.23 -11.04 3.07
N GLY A 46 0.96 -11.75 1.96
CA GLY A 46 0.57 -11.19 0.67
C GLY A 46 1.76 -10.85 -0.23
N LEU A 47 1.64 -11.16 -1.53
CA LEU A 47 2.56 -10.69 -2.56
C LEU A 47 1.95 -9.49 -3.29
N TYR A 48 2.61 -8.35 -3.18
CA TYR A 48 2.20 -7.07 -3.74
C TYR A 48 2.85 -6.83 -5.11
N TYR A 49 2.04 -6.45 -6.09
CA TYR A 49 2.52 -6.10 -7.43
C TYR A 49 2.65 -4.58 -7.55
N LEU A 50 3.89 -4.07 -7.52
CA LEU A 50 4.19 -2.65 -7.61
C LEU A 50 4.44 -2.26 -9.08
N PRO A 51 3.60 -1.42 -9.70
CA PRO A 51 3.83 -0.98 -11.07
C PRO A 51 5.07 -0.08 -11.16
N SER A 52 5.80 -0.22 -12.27
CA SER A 52 6.97 0.61 -12.60
C SER A 52 6.61 2.09 -12.78
N ALA A 53 5.41 2.36 -13.30
CA ALA A 53 4.82 3.67 -13.50
C ALA A 53 3.43 3.72 -12.83
N PRO A 54 3.37 3.84 -11.48
CA PRO A 54 2.10 3.87 -10.76
C PRO A 54 1.23 5.05 -11.21
N ARG A 55 -0.07 4.79 -11.35
CA ARG A 55 -1.10 5.79 -11.58
C ARG A 55 -2.15 5.67 -10.50
N TRP A 56 -2.68 6.80 -10.07
CA TRP A 56 -3.88 6.82 -9.24
C TRP A 56 -5.05 6.17 -10.00
N ASP A 57 -6.09 5.78 -9.27
CA ASP A 57 -7.27 5.12 -9.81
C ASP A 57 -8.06 6.04 -10.77
N ASP A 58 -7.84 7.36 -10.72
CA ASP A 58 -8.34 8.34 -11.69
C ASP A 58 -7.52 8.44 -12.99
N GLY A 59 -6.43 7.67 -13.08
CA GLY A 59 -5.51 7.61 -14.22
C GLY A 59 -4.36 8.61 -14.19
N THR A 60 -4.32 9.55 -13.24
CA THR A 60 -3.23 10.52 -13.12
C THR A 60 -1.94 9.87 -12.60
N PRO A 61 -0.75 10.30 -13.04
CA PRO A 61 0.51 9.71 -12.58
C PRO A 61 0.74 9.95 -11.09
N VAL A 62 1.22 8.93 -10.38
CA VAL A 62 1.65 9.09 -8.99
C VAL A 62 2.94 9.90 -8.94
N PRO A 63 3.04 10.95 -8.11
CA PRO A 63 4.27 11.72 -7.95
C PRO A 63 5.45 10.84 -7.53
N ARG A 64 6.64 11.10 -8.07
CA ARG A 64 7.85 10.30 -7.82
C ARG A 64 8.16 10.12 -6.33
N GLU A 65 7.96 11.17 -5.53
CA GLU A 65 8.21 11.12 -4.09
C GLU A 65 7.27 10.17 -3.35
N VAL A 66 6.00 10.11 -3.79
CA VAL A 66 5.00 9.18 -3.24
C VAL A 66 5.30 7.77 -3.69
N ALA A 67 5.60 7.58 -4.99
CA ALA A 67 5.98 6.29 -5.54
C ALA A 67 7.22 5.69 -4.85
N ALA A 68 8.22 6.52 -4.53
CA ALA A 68 9.43 6.08 -3.83
C ALA A 68 9.18 5.61 -2.39
N ARG A 69 8.08 6.05 -1.75
CA ARG A 69 7.72 5.68 -0.38
C ARG A 69 6.66 4.58 -0.30
N LEU A 70 5.98 4.29 -1.41
CA LEU A 70 4.85 3.37 -1.48
C LEU A 70 5.14 2.01 -0.84
N GLN A 71 6.24 1.36 -1.25
CA GLN A 71 6.65 0.06 -0.72
C GLN A 71 6.87 0.11 0.80
N THR A 72 7.66 1.09 1.27
CA THR A 72 8.00 1.24 2.68
C THR A 72 6.76 1.45 3.54
N VAL A 73 5.82 2.29 3.10
CA VAL A 73 4.59 2.54 3.86
C VAL A 73 3.73 1.28 3.96
N ILE A 74 3.54 0.57 2.85
CA ILE A 74 2.75 -0.68 2.85
C ILE A 74 3.43 -1.72 3.76
N GLU A 75 4.76 -1.85 3.66
CA GLU A 75 5.52 -2.79 4.47
C GLU A 75 5.38 -2.49 5.97
N GLU A 76 5.51 -1.23 6.38
CA GLU A 76 5.36 -0.85 7.79
C GLU A 76 3.94 -1.10 8.31
N VAL A 77 2.92 -0.82 7.51
CA VAL A 77 1.52 -1.08 7.90
C VAL A 77 1.23 -2.58 7.99
N GLU A 78 1.69 -3.38 7.02
CA GLU A 78 1.51 -4.83 7.07
C GLU A 78 2.24 -5.45 8.25
N ARG A 79 3.47 -4.99 8.55
CA ARG A 79 4.21 -5.41 9.75
C ARG A 79 3.49 -5.02 11.03
N PHE A 80 2.85 -3.84 11.06
CA PHE A 80 2.01 -3.42 12.17
C PHE A 80 0.82 -4.38 12.39
N TRP A 81 0.25 -4.94 11.33
CA TRP A 81 -0.78 -5.99 11.40
C TRP A 81 -0.24 -7.41 11.64
N GLY A 82 1.08 -7.58 11.77
CA GLY A 82 1.70 -8.90 11.96
C GLY A 82 1.78 -9.71 10.67
N HIS A 83 1.93 -9.06 9.52
CA HIS A 83 2.20 -9.69 8.23
C HIS A 83 3.60 -9.35 7.72
N TRP A 84 4.14 -10.22 6.87
CA TRP A 84 5.45 -10.06 6.24
C TRP A 84 5.29 -10.07 4.72
N PRO A 85 4.89 -8.92 4.13
CA PRO A 85 4.56 -8.86 2.71
C PRO A 85 5.81 -9.01 1.85
N GLU A 86 5.61 -9.58 0.66
CA GLU A 86 6.61 -9.58 -0.41
C GLU A 86 6.20 -8.59 -1.49
N PHE A 87 7.19 -8.04 -2.20
CA PHE A 87 6.97 -7.06 -3.26
C PHE A 87 7.61 -7.51 -4.57
N ARG A 88 6.88 -7.38 -5.67
CA ARG A 88 7.38 -7.62 -7.01
C ARG A 88 7.07 -6.42 -7.89
N ALA A 89 8.12 -5.90 -8.53
CA ALA A 89 7.95 -4.90 -9.58
C ALA A 89 7.28 -5.55 -10.80
N VAL A 90 6.26 -4.88 -11.36
CA VAL A 90 5.65 -5.23 -12.64
C VAL A 90 5.90 -4.10 -13.63
N LEU A 91 6.28 -4.48 -14.85
CA LEU A 91 6.62 -3.54 -15.94
C LEU A 91 5.37 -2.90 -16.52
#